data_AF-I0BQA3-F1
#
_entry.id   AF-I0BQA3-F1
#
_cell.length_a   1.000
_cell.length_b   1.000
_cell.length_c   1.000
_cell.angle_alpha   90.00
_cell.angle_beta   90.00
_cell.angle_gamma   90.00
#
_symmetry.space_group_name_H-M   'P 1'
#
loop_
_entity.id
_entity.type
_entity.pdbx_description
1 polymer ?
#
loop_
_entity_poly.entity_id
_entity_poly.type
_entity_poly.pdbx_seq_one_letter_code
_entity_poly.pdbx_strand_id
1 'polypeptide(L)'
;MDDKKKIMIREIEHWRRSRLLPEHYCDFLLNLYLDQNEPKPERRGPLGLSPSGIKNSNWKIWAFGLVAAVVLALTALNFNAFELPMQMGISLLLLAVLYGYGGYKRAKEPLSSQLLLGMASLFLLCIGVYLLNSHGLGQPVPIVGYVFLCSLLWIGTGMLARFVLFQLCGWVALTFCYGWLLHQQLETIDWATLELSWVPLSLLFCWLAWMIHERSRQSALVFFLLSLIVWYMPELYGMLYAEQYGGETVQWMLLGKMVIEAALLFFWRKKWIEWVV
;
A
#
# COMPACT_ATOMS: atom_id res chain seq x y z
N MET A 1 8.26 -13.55 -51.29
CA MET A 1 8.95 -14.31 -50.22
C MET A 1 8.45 -13.91 -48.83
N ASP A 2 7.92 -12.69 -48.63
CA ASP A 2 7.45 -12.21 -47.32
C ASP A 2 6.17 -12.84 -46.75
N ASP A 3 5.24 -13.33 -47.59
CA ASP A 3 3.97 -13.84 -47.06
C ASP A 3 4.13 -15.12 -46.24
N LYS A 4 5.03 -16.02 -46.66
CA LYS A 4 5.34 -17.23 -45.89
C LYS A 4 6.04 -16.90 -44.57
N LYS A 5 6.90 -15.88 -44.55
CA LYS A 5 7.59 -15.37 -43.37
C LYS A 5 6.60 -14.80 -42.36
N LYS A 6 5.64 -13.98 -42.80
CA LYS A 6 4.57 -13.42 -41.95
C LYS A 6 3.65 -14.48 -41.37
N ILE A 7 3.33 -15.51 -42.15
CA ILE A 7 2.55 -16.65 -41.65
C ILE A 7 3.32 -17.38 -40.54
N MET A 8 4.61 -17.61 -40.73
CA MET A 8 5.44 -18.32 -39.75
C MET A 8 5.63 -17.54 -38.44
N ILE A 9 5.81 -16.21 -38.50
CA ILE A 9 5.89 -15.35 -37.32
C ILE A 9 4.58 -15.39 -36.51
N ARG A 10 3.43 -15.33 -37.21
CA ARG A 10 2.10 -15.39 -36.56
C ARG A 10 1.88 -16.73 -35.84
N GLU A 11 2.36 -17.81 -36.42
CA GLU A 11 2.24 -19.15 -35.84
C GLU A 11 3.12 -19.31 -34.59
N ILE A 12 4.35 -18.78 -34.61
CA ILE A 12 5.25 -18.77 -33.45
C ILE A 12 4.65 -17.95 -32.29
N GLU A 13 4.02 -16.80 -32.58
CA GLU A 13 3.29 -16.03 -31.57
C GLU A 13 2.07 -16.77 -31.02
N HIS A 14 1.37 -17.52 -31.86
CA HIS A 14 0.26 -18.37 -31.43
C HIS A 14 0.74 -19.46 -30.45
N TRP A 15 1.85 -20.14 -30.75
CA TRP A 15 2.46 -21.15 -29.86
C TRP A 15 2.91 -20.56 -28.52
N ARG A 16 3.40 -19.31 -28.53
CA ARG A 16 3.78 -18.61 -27.30
C ARG A 16 2.56 -18.26 -26.44
N ARG A 17 1.50 -17.70 -27.04
CA ARG A 17 0.27 -17.33 -26.30
C ARG A 17 -0.46 -18.54 -25.73
N SER A 18 -0.45 -19.67 -26.45
CA SER A 18 -1.07 -20.93 -26.04
C SER A 18 -0.17 -21.79 -25.13
N ARG A 19 1.08 -21.37 -24.87
CA ARG A 19 2.11 -22.11 -24.11
C ARG A 19 2.40 -23.52 -24.66
N LEU A 20 2.26 -23.71 -25.97
CA LEU A 20 2.58 -24.97 -26.67
C LEU A 20 4.09 -25.25 -26.68
N LEU A 21 4.92 -24.19 -26.68
CA LEU A 21 6.37 -24.28 -26.55
C LEU A 21 6.89 -23.39 -25.40
N PRO A 22 7.99 -23.79 -24.72
CA PRO A 22 8.66 -22.93 -23.75
C PRO A 22 9.19 -21.64 -24.40
N GLU A 23 9.09 -20.51 -23.70
CA GLU A 23 9.34 -19.18 -24.25
C GLU A 23 10.72 -19.00 -24.88
N HIS A 24 11.75 -19.65 -24.33
CA HIS A 24 13.12 -19.58 -24.84
C HIS A 24 13.27 -20.12 -26.27
N TYR A 25 12.50 -21.14 -26.66
CA TYR A 25 12.54 -21.71 -28.00
C TYR A 25 11.77 -20.86 -29.02
N CYS A 26 10.63 -20.29 -28.61
CA CYS A 26 9.91 -19.32 -29.42
C CYS A 26 10.80 -18.09 -29.71
N ASP A 27 11.56 -17.62 -28.71
CA ASP A 27 12.51 -16.51 -28.84
C ASP A 27 13.65 -16.83 -29.82
N PHE A 28 14.19 -18.06 -29.80
CA PHE A 28 15.21 -18.49 -30.76
C PHE A 28 14.68 -18.52 -32.20
N LEU A 29 13.48 -19.10 -32.41
CA LEU A 29 12.85 -19.18 -33.72
C LEU A 29 12.47 -17.79 -34.26
N LEU A 30 11.94 -16.90 -33.41
CA LEU A 30 11.66 -15.51 -33.79
C LEU A 30 12.92 -14.77 -34.22
N ASN A 31 14.06 -14.98 -33.54
CA ASN A 31 15.33 -14.37 -33.92
C ASN A 31 15.92 -14.90 -35.24
N LEU A 32 15.56 -16.12 -35.66
CA LEU A 32 15.95 -16.67 -36.96
C LEU A 32 15.15 -16.05 -38.12
N TYR A 33 13.89 -15.68 -37.87
CA TYR A 33 12.99 -15.14 -38.89
C TYR A 33 12.86 -13.62 -38.86
N LEU A 34 13.18 -12.95 -37.76
CA LEU A 34 13.31 -11.49 -37.74
C LEU A 34 14.73 -11.13 -38.20
N ASP A 35 14.83 -10.57 -39.41
CA ASP A 35 16.07 -9.93 -39.86
C ASP A 35 16.47 -8.84 -38.86
N GLN A 36 17.78 -8.59 -38.72
CA GLN A 36 18.37 -7.58 -37.83
C GLN A 36 17.86 -6.14 -38.05
N ASN A 37 17.01 -5.91 -39.05
CA ASN A 37 16.45 -4.62 -39.45
C ASN A 37 14.95 -4.46 -39.21
N GLU A 38 14.21 -5.47 -38.73
CA GLU A 38 12.81 -5.28 -38.33
C GLU A 38 12.69 -4.87 -36.85
N PRO A 39 11.83 -3.88 -36.51
CA PRO A 39 11.74 -3.36 -35.17
C PRO A 39 11.22 -4.45 -34.23
N LYS A 40 12.13 -4.94 -33.38
CA LYS A 40 11.83 -5.87 -32.29
C LYS A 40 10.62 -5.36 -31.49
N PRO A 41 9.60 -6.18 -31.22
CA PRO A 41 8.47 -5.75 -30.40
C PRO A 41 9.02 -5.27 -29.05
N GLU A 42 8.69 -4.02 -28.71
CA GLU A 42 9.27 -3.30 -27.58
C GLU A 42 9.14 -4.12 -26.29
N ARG A 43 10.27 -4.68 -25.83
CA ARG A 43 10.37 -5.26 -24.49
C ARG A 43 10.28 -4.11 -23.49
N ARG A 44 9.08 -3.81 -23.01
CA ARG A 44 8.87 -2.96 -21.84
C ARG A 44 9.50 -3.69 -20.65
N GLY A 45 10.52 -3.09 -20.05
CA GLY A 45 11.11 -3.62 -18.83
C GLY A 45 10.08 -3.68 -17.69
N PRO A 46 10.39 -4.34 -16.56
CA PRO A 46 9.48 -4.44 -15.41
C PRO A 46 9.06 -3.06 -14.83
N LEU A 47 9.78 -1.99 -15.15
CA LEU A 47 9.43 -0.60 -14.83
C LEU A 47 8.66 0.16 -15.94
N GLY A 48 8.22 -0.51 -17.01
CA GLY A 48 7.57 0.13 -18.17
C GLY A 48 8.52 0.97 -19.04
N LEU A 49 9.82 1.00 -18.71
CA LEU A 49 10.84 1.71 -19.47
C LEU A 49 11.22 0.89 -20.70
N SER A 50 11.01 1.46 -21.89
CA SER A 50 11.50 0.92 -23.15
C SER A 50 12.97 1.31 -23.32
N PRO A 51 13.91 0.37 -23.54
CA PRO A 51 15.32 0.68 -23.77
C PRO A 51 15.53 1.64 -24.96
N SER A 52 14.61 1.62 -25.93
CA SER A 52 14.59 2.52 -27.09
C SER A 52 14.29 3.97 -26.70
N GLY A 53 13.45 4.19 -25.69
CA GLY A 53 13.08 5.53 -25.20
C GLY A 53 14.20 6.24 -24.45
N ILE A 54 15.07 5.46 -23.77
CA ILE A 54 16.26 6.00 -23.08
C ILE A 54 17.34 6.37 -24.11
N LYS A 55 17.55 5.51 -25.12
CA LYS A 55 18.55 5.71 -26.18
C LYS A 55 18.24 6.90 -27.09
N ASN A 56 16.96 7.23 -27.29
CA ASN A 56 16.52 8.36 -28.13
C ASN A 56 16.09 9.59 -27.31
N SER A 57 16.47 9.64 -26.01
CA SER A 57 16.06 10.71 -25.11
C SER A 57 16.83 12.01 -25.38
N ASN A 58 16.10 13.11 -25.47
CA ASN A 58 16.65 14.43 -25.77
C ASN A 58 17.55 14.91 -24.61
N TRP A 59 18.74 15.44 -24.92
CA TRP A 59 19.68 15.99 -23.94
C TRP A 59 19.02 16.99 -22.97
N LYS A 60 18.02 17.75 -23.43
CA LYS A 60 17.28 18.71 -22.59
C LYS A 60 16.50 18.03 -21.46
N ILE A 61 15.96 16.83 -21.69
CA ILE A 61 15.23 16.04 -20.68
C ILE A 61 16.21 15.54 -19.62
N TRP A 62 17.39 15.08 -20.04
CA TRP A 62 18.47 14.68 -19.15
C TRP A 62 19.01 15.85 -18.32
N ALA A 63 19.25 17.00 -18.96
CA ALA A 63 19.68 18.21 -18.27
C ALA A 63 18.63 18.67 -17.25
N PHE A 64 17.35 18.67 -17.63
CA PHE A 64 16.25 18.99 -16.72
C PHE A 64 16.16 18.00 -15.55
N GLY A 65 16.25 16.69 -15.83
CA GLY A 65 16.26 15.65 -14.80
C GLY A 65 17.43 15.77 -13.83
N LEU A 66 18.63 16.08 -14.35
CA LEU A 66 19.81 16.33 -13.54
C LEU A 66 19.64 17.57 -12.65
N VAL A 67 19.18 18.68 -13.22
CA VAL A 67 18.92 19.92 -12.46
C VAL A 67 17.87 19.68 -11.38
N ALA A 68 16.78 19.01 -11.70
CA ALA A 68 15.75 18.66 -10.73
C ALA A 68 16.30 17.78 -9.61
N ALA A 69 17.11 16.76 -9.94
CA ALA A 69 17.75 15.91 -8.95
C ALA A 69 18.73 16.67 -8.06
N VAL A 70 19.54 17.59 -8.63
CA VAL A 70 20.46 18.45 -7.87
C VAL A 70 19.69 19.38 -6.93
N VAL A 71 18.63 20.03 -7.41
CA VAL A 71 17.79 20.90 -6.58
C VAL A 71 17.15 20.10 -5.45
N LEU A 72 16.54 18.95 -5.74
CA LEU A 72 15.96 18.08 -4.73
C LEU A 72 16.99 17.61 -3.70
N ALA A 73 18.18 17.22 -4.14
CA ALA A 73 19.26 16.79 -3.25
C ALA A 73 19.75 17.93 -2.36
N LEU A 74 20.00 19.12 -2.91
CA LEU A 74 20.41 20.30 -2.14
C LEU A 74 19.34 20.70 -1.12
N THR A 75 18.07 20.68 -1.52
CA THR A 75 16.94 20.94 -0.65
C THR A 75 16.84 19.91 0.47
N ALA A 76 17.02 18.61 0.18
CA ALA A 76 16.98 17.56 1.18
C ALA A 76 18.15 17.66 2.18
N LEU A 77 19.37 17.93 1.70
CA LEU A 77 20.55 18.06 2.55
C LEU A 77 20.51 19.31 3.44
N ASN A 78 19.92 20.40 2.96
CA ASN A 78 19.80 21.66 3.70
C ASN A 78 18.42 21.85 4.31
N PHE A 79 17.60 20.80 4.38
CA PHE A 79 16.19 20.92 4.78
C PHE A 79 16.03 21.57 6.16
N ASN A 80 16.90 21.23 7.11
CA ASN A 80 16.88 21.79 8.47
C ASN A 80 17.42 23.22 8.58
N ALA A 81 18.13 23.72 7.55
CA ALA A 81 18.60 25.10 7.53
C ALA A 81 17.49 26.10 7.17
N PHE A 82 16.36 25.60 6.69
CA PHE A 82 15.22 26.43 6.30
C PHE A 82 14.30 26.71 7.48
N GLU A 83 13.67 27.88 7.49
CA GLU A 83 12.61 28.22 8.44
C GLU A 83 11.37 27.32 8.24
N LEU A 84 10.62 27.07 9.32
CA LEU A 84 9.46 26.17 9.34
C LEU A 84 8.46 26.41 8.17
N PRO A 85 8.06 27.65 7.82
CA PRO A 85 7.15 27.89 6.70
C PRO A 85 7.69 27.37 5.36
N MET A 86 9.00 27.46 5.14
CA MET A 86 9.62 27.01 3.91
C MET A 86 9.75 25.48 3.87
N GLN A 87 10.09 24.85 5.01
CA GLN A 87 10.06 23.38 5.14
C GLN A 87 8.65 22.82 4.81
N MET A 88 7.60 23.44 5.36
CA MET A 88 6.21 23.08 5.05
C MET A 88 5.88 23.34 3.58
N GLY A 89 6.24 24.50 3.04
CA GLY A 89 5.95 24.87 1.65
C GLY A 89 6.55 23.91 0.63
N ILE A 90 7.83 23.55 0.81
CA ILE A 90 8.52 22.58 -0.06
C ILE A 90 7.88 21.19 0.06
N SER A 91 7.58 20.75 1.28
CA SER A 91 6.94 19.45 1.54
C SER A 91 5.55 19.36 0.91
N LEU A 92 4.75 20.42 1.04
CA LEU A 92 3.42 20.53 0.44
C LEU A 92 3.49 20.60 -1.09
N LEU A 93 4.46 21.31 -1.65
CA LEU A 93 4.68 21.34 -3.10
C LEU A 93 5.00 19.94 -3.63
N LEU A 94 5.92 19.23 -2.98
CA LEU A 94 6.26 17.86 -3.36
C LEU A 94 5.04 16.93 -3.25
N LEU A 95 4.27 17.04 -2.16
CA LEU A 95 3.02 16.30 -1.99
C LEU A 95 2.01 16.61 -3.09
N ALA A 96 1.81 17.88 -3.44
CA ALA A 96 0.89 18.30 -4.49
C ALA A 96 1.30 17.73 -5.86
N VAL A 97 2.61 17.72 -6.16
CA VAL A 97 3.15 17.12 -7.39
C VAL A 97 2.91 15.60 -7.39
N LEU A 98 3.20 14.90 -6.30
CA LEU A 98 3.00 13.45 -6.22
C LEU A 98 1.52 13.06 -6.29
N TYR A 99 0.66 13.66 -5.48
CA TYR A 99 -0.78 13.38 -5.54
C TYR A 99 -1.40 13.79 -6.88
N GLY A 100 -1.02 14.95 -7.43
CA GLY A 100 -1.51 15.43 -8.72
C GLY A 100 -1.09 14.54 -9.88
N TYR A 101 0.18 14.17 -9.95
CA TYR A 101 0.69 13.27 -10.99
C TYR A 101 0.16 11.84 -10.85
N GLY A 102 0.05 11.34 -9.61
CA GLY A 102 -0.57 10.05 -9.31
C GLY A 102 -2.04 10.02 -9.75
N GLY A 103 -2.79 11.09 -9.46
CA GLY A 103 -4.17 11.26 -9.92
C GLY A 103 -4.29 11.32 -11.44
N TYR A 104 -3.41 12.07 -12.12
CA TYR A 104 -3.40 12.17 -13.59
C TYR A 104 -3.14 10.81 -14.26
N LYS A 105 -2.20 10.02 -13.72
CA LYS A 105 -1.87 8.69 -14.25
C LYS A 105 -2.94 7.63 -14.01
N ARG A 106 -3.91 7.88 -13.13
CA ARG A 106 -4.91 6.89 -12.70
C ARG A 106 -5.65 6.21 -13.84
N ALA A 107 -6.03 6.95 -14.88
CA ALA A 107 -6.79 6.42 -16.00
C ALA A 107 -5.92 5.61 -17.00
N LYS A 108 -4.64 5.95 -17.13
CA LYS A 108 -3.72 5.37 -18.13
C LYS A 108 -2.90 4.21 -17.57
N GLU A 109 -2.44 4.35 -16.33
CA GLU A 109 -1.53 3.43 -15.64
C GLU A 109 -1.98 3.26 -14.18
N PRO A 110 -2.99 2.43 -13.90
CA PRO A 110 -3.60 2.33 -12.57
C PRO A 110 -2.61 1.83 -11.50
N LEU A 111 -1.72 0.88 -11.85
CA LEU A 111 -0.70 0.37 -10.92
C LEU A 111 0.32 1.46 -10.54
N SER A 112 0.88 2.17 -11.53
CA SER A 112 1.82 3.28 -11.30
C SER A 112 1.17 4.39 -10.47
N SER A 113 -0.11 4.69 -10.73
CA SER A 113 -0.89 5.66 -9.96
C SER A 113 -1.02 5.25 -8.50
N GLN A 114 -1.37 4.00 -8.22
CA GLN A 114 -1.51 3.48 -6.85
C GLN A 114 -0.19 3.54 -6.07
N LEU A 115 0.91 3.14 -6.69
CA LEU A 115 2.24 3.21 -6.07
C LEU A 115 2.61 4.66 -5.73
N LEU A 116 2.39 5.58 -6.67
CA LEU A 116 2.79 6.97 -6.50
C LEU A 116 1.91 7.70 -5.47
N LEU A 117 0.61 7.40 -5.42
CA LEU A 117 -0.29 7.86 -4.37
C LEU A 117 0.12 7.29 -3.00
N GLY A 118 0.42 5.98 -2.91
CA GLY A 118 0.90 5.36 -1.68
C GLY A 118 2.22 5.96 -1.17
N MET A 119 3.17 6.22 -2.08
CA MET A 119 4.41 6.93 -1.75
C MET A 119 4.15 8.35 -1.24
N ALA A 120 3.24 9.09 -1.87
CA ALA A 120 2.86 10.43 -1.40
C ALA A 120 2.28 10.40 0.01
N SER A 121 1.49 9.37 0.34
CA SER A 121 0.88 9.21 1.66
C SER A 121 1.88 8.82 2.73
N LEU A 122 2.79 7.89 2.42
CA LEU A 122 3.90 7.57 3.32
C LEU A 122 4.79 8.80 3.54
N PHE A 123 5.08 9.55 2.48
CA PHE A 123 5.82 10.80 2.60
C PHE A 123 5.09 11.81 3.49
N LEU A 124 3.77 12.00 3.32
CA LEU A 124 2.95 12.86 4.19
C LEU A 124 3.10 12.47 5.67
N LEU A 125 2.92 11.19 5.99
CA LEU A 125 3.04 10.72 7.38
C LEU A 125 4.46 10.95 7.92
N CYS A 126 5.49 10.54 7.18
CA CYS A 126 6.88 10.65 7.63
C CYS A 126 7.33 12.11 7.78
N ILE A 127 7.02 12.98 6.81
CA ILE A 127 7.47 14.37 6.84
C ILE A 127 6.80 15.16 7.97
N GLY A 128 5.52 14.89 8.25
CA GLY A 128 4.84 15.54 9.36
C GLY A 128 5.39 15.10 10.72
N VAL A 129 5.59 13.80 10.94
CA VAL A 129 6.22 13.29 12.17
C VAL A 129 7.64 13.86 12.33
N TYR A 130 8.40 13.94 11.24
CA TYR A 130 9.73 14.55 11.23
C TYR A 130 9.69 16.04 11.65
N LEU A 131 8.79 16.83 11.06
CA LEU A 131 8.63 18.25 11.37
C LEU A 131 8.22 18.50 12.82
N LEU A 132 7.30 17.69 13.34
CA LEU A 132 6.91 17.75 14.76
C LEU A 132 8.11 17.51 15.67
N ASN A 133 8.90 16.47 15.39
CA ASN A 133 10.08 16.14 16.18
C ASN A 133 11.17 17.23 16.11
N SER A 134 11.47 17.76 14.92
CA SER A 134 12.52 18.76 14.74
C SER A 134 12.22 20.11 15.39
N HIS A 135 10.94 20.42 15.63
CA HIS A 135 10.49 21.68 16.25
C HIS A 135 10.07 21.52 17.72
N GLY A 136 10.52 20.46 18.40
CA GLY A 136 10.27 20.26 19.83
C GLY A 136 8.86 19.77 20.19
N LEU A 137 8.05 19.41 19.20
CA LEU A 137 6.73 18.78 19.35
C LEU A 137 6.81 17.26 19.24
N GLY A 138 7.97 16.66 19.57
CA GLY A 138 8.20 15.22 19.54
C GLY A 138 7.51 14.42 20.66
N GLN A 139 6.63 15.05 21.43
CA GLN A 139 5.84 14.40 22.47
C GLN A 139 4.82 13.44 21.83
N PRO A 140 4.40 12.37 22.52
CA PRO A 140 3.53 11.37 21.92
C PRO A 140 2.15 11.92 21.55
N VAL A 141 1.60 12.83 22.35
CA VAL A 141 0.27 13.45 22.10
C VAL A 141 0.19 14.15 20.72
N PRO A 142 1.06 15.13 20.38
CA PRO A 142 0.99 15.81 19.08
C PRO A 142 1.28 14.86 17.91
N ILE A 143 2.19 13.89 18.07
CA ILE A 143 2.47 12.88 17.04
C ILE A 143 1.23 12.03 16.77
N VAL A 144 0.58 11.50 17.81
CA VAL A 144 -0.64 10.68 17.67
C VAL A 144 -1.79 11.51 17.11
N GLY A 145 -1.93 12.77 17.53
CA GLY A 145 -2.88 13.71 16.95
C GLY A 145 -2.65 13.93 15.44
N TYR A 146 -1.40 14.05 15.01
CA TYR A 146 -1.05 14.15 13.59
C TYR A 146 -1.36 12.87 12.80
N VAL A 147 -1.01 11.69 13.35
CA VAL A 147 -1.33 10.39 12.73
C VAL A 147 -2.85 10.20 12.63
N PHE A 148 -3.60 10.61 13.65
CA PHE A 148 -5.06 10.62 13.62
C PHE A 148 -5.60 11.49 12.48
N LEU A 149 -5.10 12.72 12.29
CA LEU A 149 -5.51 13.57 11.17
C LEU A 149 -5.16 12.93 9.81
N CYS A 150 -3.96 12.35 9.67
CA CYS A 150 -3.58 11.64 8.46
C CYS A 150 -4.51 10.46 8.16
N SER A 151 -4.88 9.71 9.19
CA SER A 151 -5.77 8.55 9.06
C SER A 151 -7.17 8.94 8.57
N LEU A 152 -7.73 10.05 9.06
CA LEU A 152 -9.02 10.58 8.60
C LEU A 152 -8.94 11.04 7.13
N LEU A 153 -7.85 11.71 6.76
CA LEU A 153 -7.60 12.10 5.36
C LEU A 153 -7.55 10.86 4.46
N TRP A 154 -6.88 9.78 4.89
CA TRP A 154 -6.78 8.54 4.12
C TRP A 154 -8.10 7.79 3.99
N ILE A 155 -8.91 7.75 5.05
CA ILE A 155 -10.24 7.15 5.00
C ILE A 155 -11.13 7.96 4.04
N GLY A 156 -11.17 9.29 4.19
CA GLY A 156 -12.02 10.15 3.35
C GLY A 156 -11.65 10.06 1.87
N THR A 157 -10.36 10.22 1.55
CA THR A 157 -9.88 10.11 0.16
C THR A 157 -9.98 8.68 -0.37
N GLY A 158 -9.79 7.65 0.45
CA GLY A 158 -9.98 6.24 0.08
C GLY A 158 -11.43 5.93 -0.29
N MET A 159 -12.40 6.45 0.46
CA MET A 159 -13.82 6.32 0.17
C MET A 159 -14.23 7.08 -1.11
N LEU A 160 -13.77 8.33 -1.27
CA LEU A 160 -14.05 9.14 -2.46
C LEU A 160 -13.42 8.54 -3.72
N ALA A 161 -12.18 8.06 -3.61
CA ALA A 161 -11.44 7.50 -4.72
C ALA A 161 -11.70 6.00 -4.92
N ARG A 162 -12.51 5.34 -4.09
CA ARG A 162 -12.81 3.90 -4.19
C ARG A 162 -11.56 3.01 -4.12
N PHE A 163 -10.60 3.40 -3.28
CA PHE A 163 -9.35 2.67 -3.05
C PHE A 163 -9.35 1.93 -1.71
N VAL A 164 -9.58 0.61 -1.79
CA VAL A 164 -9.67 -0.30 -0.64
C VAL A 164 -8.42 -0.23 0.25
N LEU A 165 -7.21 -0.34 -0.33
CA LEU A 165 -5.96 -0.32 0.44
C LEU A 165 -5.79 1.00 1.21
N PHE A 166 -6.20 2.12 0.61
CA PHE A 166 -6.03 3.43 1.23
C PHE A 166 -6.95 3.63 2.43
N GLN A 167 -8.20 3.20 2.27
CA GLN A 167 -9.18 3.17 3.35
C GLN A 167 -8.71 2.23 4.47
N LEU A 168 -8.19 1.05 4.13
CA LEU A 168 -7.65 0.09 5.11
C LEU A 168 -6.46 0.66 5.88
N CYS A 169 -5.48 1.27 5.22
CA CYS A 169 -4.34 1.91 5.89
C CYS A 169 -4.79 2.99 6.88
N GLY A 170 -5.77 3.81 6.51
CA GLY A 170 -6.33 4.82 7.42
C GLY A 170 -6.99 4.19 8.65
N TRP A 171 -7.82 3.16 8.48
CA TRP A 171 -8.43 2.47 9.61
C TRP A 171 -7.42 1.74 10.49
N VAL A 172 -6.39 1.13 9.90
CA VAL A 172 -5.30 0.50 10.65
C VAL A 172 -4.54 1.56 11.47
N ALA A 173 -4.23 2.72 10.89
CA ALA A 173 -3.61 3.82 11.63
C ALA A 173 -4.49 4.33 12.78
N LEU A 174 -5.81 4.45 12.59
CA LEU A 174 -6.75 4.76 13.67
C LEU A 174 -6.74 3.70 14.78
N THR A 175 -6.64 2.43 14.41
CA THR A 175 -6.57 1.31 15.35
C THR A 175 -5.30 1.40 16.21
N PHE A 176 -4.17 1.80 15.63
CA PHE A 176 -2.96 2.10 16.39
C PHE A 176 -3.11 3.31 17.32
N CYS A 177 -3.76 4.39 16.87
CA CYS A 177 -4.06 5.54 17.74
C CYS A 177 -4.96 5.13 18.92
N TYR A 178 -5.96 4.28 18.67
CA TYR A 178 -6.80 3.69 19.72
C TYR A 178 -5.98 2.85 20.70
N GLY A 179 -5.11 1.97 20.21
CA GLY A 179 -4.24 1.15 21.06
C GLY A 179 -3.29 1.98 21.92
N TRP A 180 -2.76 3.09 21.38
CA TRP A 180 -1.96 4.04 22.16
C TRP A 180 -2.80 4.72 23.27
N LEU A 181 -4.02 5.17 22.95
CA LEU A 181 -4.92 5.76 23.93
C LEU A 181 -5.30 4.78 25.03
N LEU A 182 -5.56 3.53 24.65
CA LEU A 182 -5.88 2.43 25.56
C LEU A 182 -4.72 2.19 26.56
N HIS A 183 -3.48 2.16 26.06
CA HIS A 183 -2.29 2.03 26.90
C HIS A 183 -2.14 3.17 27.93
N GLN A 184 -2.53 4.39 27.57
CA GLN A 184 -2.47 5.55 28.48
C GLN A 184 -3.57 5.53 29.55
N GLN A 185 -4.74 4.93 29.27
CA GLN A 185 -5.88 4.93 30.20
C GLN A 185 -5.92 3.70 31.12
N LEU A 186 -5.34 2.58 30.72
CA LEU A 186 -5.29 1.36 31.53
C LEU A 186 -4.07 1.43 32.47
N GLU A 187 -4.28 1.88 33.71
CA GLU A 187 -3.25 1.87 34.76
C GLU A 187 -2.79 0.45 35.14
N THR A 188 -3.69 -0.53 35.02
CA THR A 188 -3.39 -1.95 35.14
C THR A 188 -3.85 -2.65 33.87
N ILE A 189 -2.87 -3.11 33.09
CA ILE A 189 -3.14 -3.99 31.96
C ILE A 189 -3.38 -5.34 32.63
N ASP A 190 -4.61 -5.83 32.55
CA ASP A 190 -4.96 -7.20 32.90
C ASP A 190 -5.38 -7.89 31.60
N TRP A 191 -5.15 -9.19 31.49
CA TRP A 191 -5.44 -9.90 30.25
C TRP A 191 -6.93 -9.80 29.87
N ALA A 192 -7.81 -9.86 30.88
CA ALA A 192 -9.24 -9.74 30.68
C ALA A 192 -9.67 -8.34 30.19
N THR A 193 -9.06 -7.28 30.70
CA THR A 193 -9.38 -5.90 30.27
C THR A 193 -8.90 -5.65 28.85
N LEU A 194 -7.76 -6.23 28.49
CA LEU A 194 -7.22 -6.19 27.13
C LEU A 194 -8.16 -6.92 26.15
N GLU A 195 -8.56 -8.15 26.43
CA GLU A 195 -9.51 -8.90 25.59
C GLU A 195 -10.86 -8.16 25.45
N LEU A 196 -11.39 -7.62 26.55
CA LEU A 196 -12.65 -6.87 26.56
C LEU A 196 -12.58 -5.57 25.75
N SER A 197 -11.39 -4.98 25.61
CA SER A 197 -11.20 -3.75 24.82
C SER A 197 -11.21 -4.00 23.30
N TRP A 198 -10.57 -5.08 22.84
CA TRP A 198 -10.35 -5.32 21.41
C TRP A 198 -11.33 -6.31 20.78
N VAL A 199 -11.75 -7.36 21.50
CA VAL A 199 -12.64 -8.38 20.93
C VAL A 199 -14.01 -7.81 20.54
N PRO A 200 -14.70 -7.02 21.38
CA PRO A 200 -15.95 -6.38 20.96
C PRO A 200 -15.77 -5.44 19.76
N LEU A 201 -14.64 -4.75 19.67
CA LEU A 201 -14.30 -3.89 18.54
C LEU A 201 -14.15 -4.70 17.24
N SER A 202 -13.49 -5.86 17.28
CA SER A 202 -13.39 -6.77 16.13
C SER A 202 -14.76 -7.26 15.64
N LEU A 203 -15.64 -7.63 16.57
CA LEU A 203 -17.01 -8.07 16.26
C LEU A 203 -17.85 -6.93 15.69
N LEU A 204 -17.68 -5.71 16.20
CA LEU A 204 -18.32 -4.51 15.68
C LEU A 204 -17.89 -4.25 14.24
N PHE A 205 -16.60 -4.36 13.91
CA PHE A 205 -16.13 -4.20 12.53
C PHE A 205 -16.67 -5.31 11.61
N CYS A 206 -16.72 -6.56 12.08
CA CYS A 206 -17.34 -7.64 11.31
C CYS A 206 -18.84 -7.38 11.07
N TRP A 207 -19.55 -6.85 12.06
CA TRP A 207 -20.96 -6.50 11.94
C TRP A 207 -21.18 -5.32 10.98
N LEU A 208 -20.35 -4.27 11.06
CA LEU A 208 -20.37 -3.15 10.11
C LEU A 208 -20.05 -3.61 8.68
N ALA A 209 -19.13 -4.57 8.52
CA ALA A 209 -18.82 -5.15 7.22
C ALA A 209 -20.05 -5.77 6.57
N TRP A 210 -20.82 -6.55 7.34
CA TRP A 210 -22.09 -7.11 6.87
C TRP A 210 -23.10 -6.01 6.53
N MET A 211 -23.35 -5.07 7.45
CA MET A 211 -24.36 -4.02 7.24
C MET A 211 -24.07 -3.14 6.01
N ILE A 212 -22.80 -2.82 5.78
CA ILE A 212 -22.38 -1.90 4.69
C ILE A 212 -22.22 -2.65 3.36
N HIS A 213 -22.26 -3.99 3.35
CA HIS A 213 -22.04 -4.81 2.16
C HIS A 213 -22.98 -4.42 0.99
N GLU A 214 -24.26 -4.21 1.28
CA GLU A 214 -25.25 -3.83 0.26
C GLU A 214 -25.03 -2.42 -0.29
N ARG A 215 -24.52 -1.50 0.53
CA ARG A 215 -24.29 -0.09 0.14
C ARG A 215 -22.97 0.10 -0.60
N SER A 216 -21.90 -0.56 -0.16
CA SER A 216 -20.59 -0.49 -0.79
C SER A 216 -19.75 -1.73 -0.48
N ARG A 217 -19.56 -2.59 -1.50
CA ARG A 217 -18.70 -3.79 -1.39
C ARG A 217 -17.28 -3.47 -0.92
N GLN A 218 -16.71 -2.36 -1.38
CA GLN A 218 -15.35 -1.94 -1.03
C GLN A 218 -15.19 -1.63 0.46
N SER A 219 -16.06 -0.80 1.04
CA SER A 219 -15.97 -0.47 2.48
C SER A 219 -16.27 -1.69 3.35
N ALA A 220 -17.19 -2.55 2.91
CA ALA A 220 -17.48 -3.81 3.60
C ALA A 220 -16.25 -4.73 3.66
N LEU A 221 -15.53 -4.87 2.53
CA LEU A 221 -14.27 -5.60 2.48
C LEU A 221 -13.23 -4.99 3.45
N VAL A 222 -13.11 -3.65 3.49
CA VAL A 222 -12.19 -2.99 4.42
C VAL A 222 -12.53 -3.31 5.88
N PHE A 223 -13.80 -3.21 6.28
CA PHE A 223 -14.21 -3.53 7.66
C PHE A 223 -14.04 -5.01 7.98
N PHE A 224 -14.25 -5.90 7.01
CA PHE A 224 -14.00 -7.33 7.18
C PHE A 224 -12.51 -7.59 7.42
N LEU A 225 -11.62 -7.07 6.57
CA LEU A 225 -10.16 -7.21 6.79
C LEU A 225 -9.72 -6.58 8.11
N LEU A 226 -10.27 -5.41 8.46
CA LEU A 226 -9.98 -4.74 9.72
C LEU A 226 -10.41 -5.59 10.92
N SER A 227 -11.55 -6.27 10.86
CA SER A 227 -11.98 -7.18 11.93
C SER A 227 -10.99 -8.32 12.16
N LEU A 228 -10.43 -8.90 11.09
CA LEU A 228 -9.42 -9.95 11.19
C LEU A 228 -8.12 -9.43 11.82
N ILE A 229 -7.70 -8.21 11.45
CA ILE A 229 -6.51 -7.58 12.03
C ILE A 229 -6.72 -7.28 13.53
N VAL A 230 -7.87 -6.71 13.88
CA VAL A 230 -8.19 -6.28 15.25
C VAL A 230 -8.41 -7.48 16.18
N TRP A 231 -8.88 -8.61 15.67
CA TRP A 231 -9.07 -9.86 16.43
C TRP A 231 -7.80 -10.32 17.16
N TYR A 232 -6.63 -10.10 16.54
CA TYR A 232 -5.32 -10.49 17.07
C TYR A 232 -4.57 -9.38 17.82
N MET A 233 -5.14 -8.17 17.93
CA MET A 233 -4.48 -7.07 18.64
C MET A 233 -4.20 -7.37 20.12
N PRO A 234 -5.06 -8.07 20.88
CA PRO A 234 -4.77 -8.50 22.25
C PRO A 234 -3.45 -9.28 22.36
N GLU A 235 -3.27 -10.28 21.52
CA GLU A 235 -2.08 -11.14 21.54
C GLU A 235 -0.85 -10.38 21.09
N LEU A 236 -0.95 -9.56 20.04
CA LEU A 236 0.16 -8.71 19.59
C LEU A 236 0.61 -7.76 20.70
N TYR A 237 -0.34 -7.19 21.43
CA TYR A 237 -0.05 -6.33 22.57
C TYR A 237 0.60 -7.14 23.71
N GLY A 238 0.05 -8.30 24.06
CA GLY A 238 0.63 -9.22 25.05
C GLY A 238 2.04 -9.69 24.71
N MET A 239 2.35 -9.89 23.42
CA MET A 239 3.70 -10.24 22.94
C MET A 239 4.69 -9.08 23.06
N LEU A 240 4.26 -7.85 22.76
CA LEU A 240 5.11 -6.66 22.90
C LEU A 240 5.50 -6.40 24.37
N TYR A 241 4.66 -6.81 25.31
CA TYR A 241 4.87 -6.69 26.75
C TYR A 241 5.01 -8.07 27.43
N ALA A 242 5.58 -9.05 26.73
CA ALA A 242 5.62 -10.46 27.12
C ALA A 242 6.31 -10.75 28.47
N GLU A 243 7.16 -9.84 28.97
CA GLU A 243 7.78 -9.96 30.30
C GLU A 243 6.76 -10.02 31.44
N GLN A 244 5.53 -9.53 31.22
CA GLN A 244 4.49 -9.44 32.25
C GLN A 244 3.49 -10.62 32.24
N TYR A 245 3.32 -11.32 31.11
CA TYR A 245 2.23 -12.30 30.92
C TYR A 245 2.69 -13.75 30.73
N GLY A 246 3.99 -13.97 30.52
CA GLY A 246 4.56 -15.28 30.23
C GLY A 246 4.34 -15.70 28.77
N GLY A 247 5.41 -15.99 28.04
CA GLY A 247 5.32 -16.23 26.59
C GLY A 247 4.46 -17.45 26.19
N GLU A 248 4.38 -18.47 27.04
CA GLU A 248 3.64 -19.71 26.74
C GLU A 248 2.12 -19.52 26.75
N THR A 249 1.57 -18.71 27.67
CA THR A 249 0.12 -18.46 27.78
C THR A 249 -0.38 -17.71 26.55
N VAL A 250 0.36 -16.70 26.11
CA VAL A 250 0.06 -15.92 24.89
C VAL A 250 0.08 -16.80 23.64
N GLN A 251 1.02 -17.76 23.56
CA GLN A 251 1.07 -18.71 22.44
C GLN A 251 -0.15 -19.63 22.40
N TRP A 252 -0.55 -20.21 23.53
CA TRP A 252 -1.73 -21.08 23.59
C TRP A 252 -3.03 -20.34 23.24
N MET A 253 -3.19 -19.10 23.71
CA MET A 253 -4.35 -18.28 23.38
C MET A 253 -4.39 -17.89 21.90
N LEU A 254 -3.25 -17.50 21.32
CA LEU A 254 -3.15 -17.21 19.90
C LEU A 254 -3.53 -18.44 19.05
N LEU A 255 -3.04 -19.63 19.41
CA LEU A 255 -3.44 -20.87 18.75
C LEU A 255 -4.94 -21.14 18.89
N GLY A 256 -5.51 -20.94 20.09
CA GLY A 256 -6.94 -21.06 20.33
C GLY A 256 -7.77 -20.13 19.44
N LYS A 257 -7.38 -18.85 19.35
CA LYS A 257 -8.03 -17.86 18.47
C LYS A 257 -7.92 -18.22 16.99
N MET A 258 -6.78 -18.73 16.53
CA MET A 258 -6.62 -19.21 15.15
C MET A 258 -7.58 -20.37 14.83
N VAL A 259 -7.74 -21.32 15.76
CA VAL A 259 -8.67 -22.45 15.57
C VAL A 259 -10.12 -21.96 15.53
N ILE A 260 -10.50 -21.05 16.44
CA ILE A 260 -11.85 -20.46 16.49
C ILE A 260 -12.13 -19.68 15.20
N GLU A 261 -11.21 -18.81 14.78
CA GLU A 261 -11.34 -18.02 13.56
C GLU A 261 -11.45 -18.93 12.33
N ALA A 262 -10.59 -19.94 12.19
CA ALA A 262 -10.64 -20.90 11.10
C ALA A 262 -11.97 -21.66 11.06
N ALA A 263 -12.50 -22.08 12.22
CA ALA A 263 -13.80 -22.74 12.31
C ALA A 263 -14.95 -21.81 11.89
N LEU A 264 -14.94 -20.54 12.35
CA LEU A 264 -15.94 -19.53 11.98
C LEU A 264 -15.90 -19.22 10.49
N LEU A 265 -14.70 -18.98 9.93
CA LEU A 265 -14.52 -18.75 8.50
C LEU A 265 -14.97 -19.96 7.68
N PHE A 266 -14.67 -21.19 8.12
CA PHE A 266 -15.11 -22.39 7.40
C PHE A 266 -16.64 -22.56 7.44
N PHE A 267 -17.26 -22.31 8.58
CA PHE A 267 -18.71 -22.42 8.76
C PHE A 267 -19.46 -21.38 7.92
N TRP A 268 -18.98 -20.14 7.90
CA TRP A 268 -19.57 -19.04 7.14
C TRP A 268 -18.98 -18.83 5.74
N ARG A 269 -18.19 -19.78 5.21
CA ARG A 269 -17.53 -19.66 3.89
C ARG A 269 -18.44 -19.20 2.77
N LYS A 270 -19.66 -19.71 2.69
CA LYS A 270 -20.60 -19.32 1.63
C LYS A 270 -20.98 -17.84 1.69
N LYS A 271 -21.04 -17.25 2.89
CA LYS A 271 -21.41 -15.85 3.08
C LYS A 271 -20.23 -14.90 2.86
N TRP A 272 -19.06 -15.18 3.46
CA TRP A 272 -17.95 -14.24 3.36
C TRP A 272 -17.21 -14.32 2.01
N ILE A 273 -17.25 -15.47 1.30
CA ILE A 273 -16.65 -15.57 -0.04
C ILE A 273 -17.32 -14.60 -1.03
N GLU A 274 -18.64 -14.40 -0.92
CA GLU A 274 -19.37 -13.40 -1.72
C GLU A 274 -18.93 -11.96 -1.43
N TRP A 275 -18.27 -11.72 -0.29
CA TRP A 275 -17.77 -10.39 0.07
C TRP A 275 -16.38 -10.11 -0.48
N VAL A 276 -15.59 -11.16 -0.74
CA VAL A 276 -14.22 -11.08 -1.23
C VAL A 276 -14.15 -11.16 -2.77
N VAL A 277 -15.10 -11.85 -3.41
CA VAL A 277 -15.21 -12.04 -4.88
C VAL A 277 -16.11 -10.98 -5.51
#